data_AF-A0A4Q7KCT1-F1
#
_entry.id   AF-A0A4Q7KCT1-F1
#
_cell.length_a   1.000
_cell.length_b   1.000
_cell.length_c   1.000
_cell.angle_alpha   90.00
_cell.angle_beta   90.00
_cell.angle_gamma   90.00
#
_symmetry.space_group_name_H-M   'P 1'
#
loop_
_entity.id
_entity.type
_entity.pdbx_description
1 polymer ?
#
loop_
_entity_poly.entity_id
_entity_poly.type
_entity_poly.pdbx_seq_one_letter_code
_entity_poly.pdbx_strand_id
1 'polypeptide(L)'
;MAFEFTLSLTALTVLAEHLHLDLRPAPFELPSLGRFAEDRRRVVDAVWIGLSGRRLASQRVLAPDVDTALRLLAEAETTIVVSGSHDGRTIAARACSSGRFAVLAVGTGRAIRCRMTRPAALVRDTVGLLPDLGPGPSTSATITEQPKTGGGSFAVSRGQPTRETTAPRLSWLDTEAGRYLVEDTPERTAVMPADRVALTKGLHALLAK
;
A
#
# COMPACT_ATOMS: atom_id res chain seq x y z
N MET A 1 -2.85 21.26 3.23
CA MET A 1 -3.97 20.33 3.45
C MET A 1 -3.67 19.09 2.61
N ALA A 2 -3.78 17.87 3.17
CA ALA A 2 -3.56 16.66 2.38
C ALA A 2 -4.83 16.36 1.57
N PHE A 3 -4.71 16.21 0.25
CA PHE A 3 -5.83 15.81 -0.61
C PHE A 3 -6.04 14.30 -0.48
N GLU A 4 -7.28 13.87 -0.27
CA GLU A 4 -7.65 12.46 -0.09
C GLU A 4 -8.96 12.15 -0.81
N PHE A 5 -9.03 10.97 -1.41
CA PHE A 5 -10.19 10.50 -2.15
C PHE A 5 -10.28 8.98 -2.14
N THR A 6 -11.46 8.45 -2.45
CA THR A 6 -11.71 6.99 -2.47
C THR A 6 -12.17 6.55 -3.86
N LEU A 7 -11.56 5.49 -4.38
CA LEU A 7 -11.95 4.86 -5.64
C LEU A 7 -12.33 3.39 -5.39
N SER A 8 -13.42 2.92 -6.00
CA SER A 8 -13.69 1.49 -6.04
C SER A 8 -12.64 0.80 -6.92
N LEU A 9 -12.39 -0.49 -6.67
CA LEU A 9 -11.48 -1.27 -7.51
C LEU A 9 -11.98 -1.34 -8.97
N THR A 10 -13.30 -1.35 -9.17
CA THR A 10 -13.89 -1.22 -10.51
C THR A 10 -13.59 0.12 -11.17
N ALA A 11 -13.64 1.22 -10.42
CA ALA A 11 -13.26 2.53 -10.94
C ALA A 11 -11.77 2.56 -11.33
N LEU A 12 -10.89 1.94 -10.55
CA LEU A 12 -9.48 1.81 -10.94
C LEU A 12 -9.31 1.06 -12.25
N THR A 13 -10.02 -0.06 -12.48
CA THR A 13 -9.93 -0.77 -13.77
C THR A 13 -10.36 0.12 -14.93
N VAL A 14 -11.48 0.84 -14.79
CA VAL A 14 -11.97 1.77 -15.84
C VAL A 14 -10.96 2.89 -16.10
N LEU A 15 -10.36 3.44 -15.04
CA LEU A 15 -9.42 4.55 -15.17
C LEU A 15 -8.06 4.11 -15.71
N ALA A 16 -7.59 2.90 -15.37
CA ALA A 16 -6.38 2.34 -15.93
C ALA A 16 -6.49 2.21 -17.45
N GLU A 17 -7.62 1.69 -17.95
CA GLU A 17 -7.88 1.60 -19.38
C GLU A 17 -8.01 2.97 -20.04
N HIS A 18 -8.72 3.91 -19.40
CA HIS A 18 -8.92 5.26 -19.93
C HIS A 18 -7.61 6.06 -20.05
N LEU A 19 -6.71 5.91 -19.08
CA LEU A 19 -5.42 6.61 -19.04
C LEU A 19 -4.31 5.83 -19.76
N HIS A 20 -4.61 4.64 -20.29
CA HIS A 20 -3.63 3.70 -20.86
C HIS A 20 -2.49 3.36 -19.88
N LEU A 21 -2.80 3.24 -18.59
CA LEU A 21 -1.85 2.86 -17.54
C LEU A 21 -1.86 1.35 -17.33
N ASP A 22 -0.69 0.73 -17.23
CA ASP A 22 -0.56 -0.64 -16.71
C ASP A 22 -0.67 -0.63 -15.18
N LEU A 23 -1.91 -0.47 -14.70
CA LEU A 23 -2.19 -0.42 -13.28
C LEU A 23 -2.34 -1.85 -12.73
N ARG A 24 -1.28 -2.33 -12.08
CA ARG A 24 -1.25 -3.58 -11.30
C ARG A 24 -0.86 -3.26 -9.85
N PRO A 25 -1.72 -2.56 -9.10
CA PRO A 25 -1.33 -1.94 -7.86
C PRO A 25 -1.43 -2.98 -6.74
N ALA A 26 -0.53 -3.96 -6.71
CA ALA A 26 -0.49 -4.88 -5.59
C ALA A 26 -0.29 -4.06 -4.28
N PRO A 27 -0.97 -4.47 -3.20
CA PRO A 27 -1.63 -5.77 -2.99
C PRO A 27 -3.09 -5.83 -3.45
N PHE A 28 -3.58 -4.87 -4.23
CA PHE A 28 -4.98 -4.81 -4.68
C PHE A 28 -5.21 -5.62 -5.95
N GLU A 29 -6.25 -6.45 -5.92
CA GLU A 29 -6.72 -7.19 -7.09
C GLU A 29 -7.79 -6.40 -7.82
N LEU A 30 -7.47 -5.94 -9.03
CA LEU A 30 -8.44 -5.21 -9.86
C LEU A 30 -9.42 -6.20 -10.51
N PRO A 31 -10.74 -5.93 -10.43
CA PRO A 31 -11.73 -6.80 -11.06
C PRO A 31 -11.69 -6.67 -12.58
N SER A 32 -11.99 -7.76 -13.27
CA SER A 32 -12.31 -7.74 -14.69
C SER A 32 -13.66 -7.05 -14.93
N LEU A 33 -13.77 -6.23 -15.98
CA LEU A 33 -14.98 -5.47 -16.32
C LEU A 33 -16.06 -6.26 -17.07
N GLY A 34 -16.01 -7.60 -17.00
CA GLY A 34 -16.94 -8.47 -17.73
C GLY A 34 -16.59 -8.59 -19.22
N ARG A 35 -17.14 -9.64 -19.88
CA ARG A 35 -16.82 -9.98 -21.28
C ARG A 35 -17.72 -9.29 -22.31
N PHE A 36 -18.91 -8.84 -21.93
CA PHE A 36 -19.90 -8.28 -22.86
C PHE A 36 -19.80 -6.76 -22.97
N ALA A 37 -19.86 -6.23 -24.19
CA ALA A 37 -19.67 -4.81 -24.46
C ALA A 37 -20.75 -3.91 -23.81
N GLU A 38 -22.01 -4.36 -23.76
CA GLU A 38 -23.10 -3.59 -23.15
C GLU A 38 -22.95 -3.46 -21.63
N ASP A 39 -22.61 -4.55 -20.94
CA ASP A 39 -22.34 -4.56 -19.51
C ASP A 39 -21.17 -3.64 -19.17
N ARG A 40 -20.10 -3.72 -19.97
CA ARG A 40 -18.93 -2.87 -19.82
C ARG A 40 -19.28 -1.39 -19.97
N ARG A 41 -20.07 -1.00 -20.97
CA ARG A 41 -20.51 0.39 -21.16
C ARG A 41 -21.28 0.91 -19.96
N ARG A 42 -22.23 0.13 -19.43
CA ARG A 42 -23.00 0.48 -18.23
C ARG A 42 -22.10 0.72 -17.02
N VAL A 43 -21.10 -0.14 -16.81
CA VAL A 43 -20.14 0.01 -15.70
C VAL A 43 -19.29 1.27 -15.88
N VAL A 44 -18.75 1.51 -17.08
CA VAL A 44 -17.95 2.71 -17.37
C VAL A 44 -18.74 3.98 -17.13
N ASP A 45 -19.97 4.06 -17.65
CA ASP A 45 -20.82 5.24 -17.49
C ASP A 45 -21.17 5.49 -16.01
N ALA A 46 -21.52 4.44 -15.26
CA ALA A 46 -21.77 4.54 -13.83
C ALA A 46 -20.54 5.03 -13.04
N VAL A 47 -19.33 4.55 -13.39
CA VAL A 47 -18.09 5.03 -12.79
C VAL A 47 -17.89 6.53 -13.06
N TRP A 48 -18.03 6.99 -14.29
CA TRP A 48 -17.84 8.41 -14.62
C TRP A 48 -18.88 9.32 -13.97
N ILE A 49 -20.14 8.88 -13.87
CA ILE A 49 -21.19 9.58 -13.11
C ILE A 49 -20.79 9.69 -11.64
N GLY A 50 -20.34 8.59 -11.03
CA GLY A 50 -19.93 8.54 -9.62
C GLY A 50 -18.65 9.36 -9.33
N LEU A 51 -17.73 9.46 -10.27
CA LEU A 51 -16.56 10.35 -10.17
C LEU A 51 -16.98 11.82 -10.26
N SER A 52 -17.86 12.15 -11.21
CA SER A 52 -18.36 13.52 -11.40
C SER A 52 -19.15 14.01 -10.19
N GLY A 53 -20.04 13.17 -9.65
CA GLY A 53 -20.82 13.48 -8.44
C GLY A 53 -19.96 13.76 -7.21
N ARG A 54 -18.73 13.22 -7.16
CA ARG A 54 -17.74 13.44 -6.09
C ARG A 54 -16.66 14.46 -6.45
N ARG A 55 -16.79 15.14 -7.60
CA ARG A 55 -15.82 16.12 -8.12
C ARG A 55 -14.40 15.56 -8.31
N LEU A 56 -14.30 14.25 -8.54
CA LEU A 56 -13.05 13.58 -8.90
C LEU A 56 -12.79 13.60 -10.42
N ALA A 57 -13.81 13.95 -11.19
CA ALA A 57 -13.74 14.17 -12.63
C ALA A 57 -14.77 15.21 -13.08
N SER A 58 -14.56 15.78 -14.26
CA SER A 58 -15.55 16.57 -15.00
C SER A 58 -15.38 16.30 -16.49
N GLN A 59 -16.46 16.09 -17.23
CA GLN A 59 -16.42 15.84 -18.68
C GLN A 59 -15.42 14.74 -19.10
N ARG A 60 -15.34 13.65 -18.31
CA ARG A 60 -14.36 12.56 -18.45
C ARG A 60 -12.89 12.98 -18.36
N VAL A 61 -12.62 14.13 -17.76
CA VAL A 61 -11.27 14.57 -17.37
C VAL A 61 -11.15 14.45 -15.86
N LEU A 62 -10.12 13.76 -15.38
CA LEU A 62 -9.87 13.60 -13.95
C LEU A 62 -9.42 14.92 -13.32
N ALA A 63 -9.74 15.09 -12.04
CA ALA A 63 -9.12 16.13 -11.24
C ALA A 63 -7.58 15.92 -11.22
N PRO A 64 -6.76 16.98 -11.28
CA PRO A 64 -5.30 16.87 -11.41
C PRO A 64 -4.64 15.98 -10.35
N ASP A 65 -5.08 16.07 -9.10
CA ASP A 65 -4.54 15.26 -8.01
C ASP A 65 -4.92 13.78 -8.14
N VAL A 66 -6.07 13.46 -8.73
CA VAL A 66 -6.51 12.08 -8.99
C VAL A 66 -5.68 11.48 -10.13
N ASP A 67 -5.50 12.20 -11.24
CA ASP A 67 -4.63 11.78 -12.35
C ASP A 67 -3.19 11.55 -11.85
N THR A 68 -2.63 12.51 -11.09
CA THR A 68 -1.29 12.40 -10.51
C THR A 68 -1.15 11.17 -9.61
N ALA A 69 -2.12 10.92 -8.73
CA ALA A 69 -2.12 9.76 -7.85
C ALA A 69 -2.14 8.43 -8.64
N LEU A 70 -2.94 8.34 -9.70
CA LEU A 70 -3.02 7.13 -10.51
C LEU A 70 -1.74 6.85 -11.29
N ARG A 71 -1.10 7.90 -11.84
CA ARG A 71 0.21 7.77 -12.49
C ARG A 71 1.28 7.32 -11.50
N LEU A 72 1.31 7.89 -10.29
CA LEU A 72 2.22 7.43 -9.24
C LEU A 72 2.00 5.95 -8.89
N LEU A 73 0.75 5.49 -8.77
CA LEU A 73 0.48 4.09 -8.46
C LEU A 73 0.94 3.12 -9.56
N ALA A 74 0.92 3.55 -10.82
CA ALA A 74 1.34 2.76 -11.96
C ALA A 74 2.87 2.79 -12.19
N GLU A 75 3.50 3.95 -12.05
CA GLU A 75 4.83 4.21 -12.66
C GLU A 75 5.87 4.77 -11.66
N ALA A 76 5.53 4.94 -10.38
CA ALA A 76 6.47 5.55 -9.44
C ALA A 76 7.78 4.77 -9.30
N GLU A 77 8.88 5.50 -9.32
CA GLU A 77 10.23 4.97 -9.11
C GLU A 77 10.41 4.34 -7.75
N THR A 78 9.76 4.86 -6.70
CA THR A 78 9.79 4.27 -5.36
C THR A 78 8.42 3.74 -5.01
N THR A 79 8.35 2.45 -4.67
CA THR A 79 7.12 1.80 -4.22
C THR A 79 7.36 1.04 -2.91
N ILE A 80 6.44 1.18 -1.96
CA ILE A 80 6.36 0.39 -0.73
C ILE A 80 4.99 -0.29 -0.72
N VAL A 81 4.98 -1.62 -0.74
CA VAL A 81 3.77 -2.42 -0.58
C VAL A 81 3.70 -2.93 0.85
N VAL A 82 2.52 -2.81 1.46
CA VAL A 82 2.24 -3.31 2.80
C VAL A 82 1.17 -4.38 2.71
N SER A 83 1.51 -5.56 3.21
CA SER A 83 0.58 -6.69 3.31
C SER A 83 0.71 -7.31 4.69
N GLY A 84 -0.40 -7.42 5.42
CA GLY A 84 -0.41 -8.02 6.73
C GLY A 84 -1.81 -8.05 7.34
N SER A 85 -1.87 -8.37 8.62
CA SER A 85 -3.09 -8.29 9.42
C SER A 85 -2.77 -8.02 10.88
N HIS A 86 -3.77 -7.52 11.61
CA HIS A 86 -3.76 -7.40 13.05
C HIS A 86 -5.18 -7.58 13.58
N ASP A 87 -5.38 -8.45 14.57
CA ASP A 87 -6.68 -8.79 15.16
C ASP A 87 -7.76 -9.10 14.11
N GLY A 88 -7.38 -9.90 13.10
CA GLY A 88 -8.26 -10.28 11.98
C GLY A 88 -8.55 -9.17 10.96
N ARG A 89 -8.04 -7.94 11.18
CA ARG A 89 -8.17 -6.85 10.21
C ARG A 89 -6.98 -6.85 9.25
N THR A 90 -7.27 -6.91 7.95
CA THR A 90 -6.24 -6.85 6.91
C THR A 90 -5.63 -5.45 6.81
N ILE A 91 -4.33 -5.41 6.66
CA ILE A 91 -3.55 -4.23 6.31
C ILE A 91 -3.04 -4.44 4.90
N ALA A 92 -3.61 -3.70 3.95
CA ALA A 92 -3.26 -3.76 2.53
C ALA A 92 -3.06 -2.33 2.04
N ALA A 93 -1.83 -1.99 1.64
CA ALA A 93 -1.53 -0.64 1.17
C ALA A 93 -0.42 -0.61 0.13
N ARG A 94 -0.42 0.42 -0.71
CA ARG A 94 0.63 0.74 -1.66
C ARG A 94 1.00 2.21 -1.53
N ALA A 95 2.27 2.48 -1.28
CA ALA A 95 2.83 3.81 -1.11
C ALA A 95 3.81 4.08 -2.25
N CYS A 96 3.59 5.14 -3.02
CA CYS A 96 4.34 5.42 -4.24
C CYS A 96 4.90 6.84 -4.20
N SER A 97 6.11 7.04 -4.74
CA SER A 97 6.75 8.35 -4.84
C SER A 97 7.61 8.48 -6.09
N SER A 98 7.53 9.64 -6.74
CA SER A 98 8.42 10.09 -7.81
C SER A 98 9.54 11.01 -7.31
N GLY A 99 9.75 11.09 -6.00
CA GLY A 99 10.68 12.04 -5.36
C GLY A 99 10.12 13.46 -5.25
N ARG A 100 9.18 13.87 -6.11
CA ARG A 100 8.46 15.15 -6.05
C ARG A 100 7.06 15.02 -5.44
N PHE A 101 6.31 14.01 -5.85
CA PHE A 101 4.96 13.74 -5.36
C PHE A 101 4.91 12.35 -4.75
N ALA A 102 4.00 12.15 -3.79
CA ALA A 102 3.79 10.84 -3.18
C ALA A 102 2.32 10.59 -2.89
N VAL A 103 1.90 9.33 -2.98
CA VAL A 103 0.56 8.87 -2.68
C VAL A 103 0.61 7.63 -1.80
N LEU A 104 -0.28 7.55 -0.82
CA LEU A 104 -0.54 6.35 -0.05
C LEU A 104 -1.96 5.86 -0.36
N ALA A 105 -2.07 4.69 -1.00
CA ALA A 105 -3.31 3.99 -1.24
C ALA A 105 -3.51 2.91 -0.18
N VAL A 106 -4.62 2.95 0.56
CA VAL A 106 -4.98 1.97 1.59
C VAL A 106 -6.26 1.25 1.18
N GLY A 107 -6.24 -0.08 1.22
CA GLY A 107 -7.40 -0.91 0.91
C GLY A 107 -8.51 -0.74 1.95
N THR A 108 -9.74 -0.61 1.47
CA THR A 108 -10.97 -0.50 2.27
C THR A 108 -12.05 -1.36 1.62
N GLY A 109 -12.02 -2.68 1.88
CA GLY A 109 -12.92 -3.64 1.23
C GLY A 109 -12.71 -3.67 -0.29
N ARG A 110 -13.74 -3.27 -1.06
CA ARG A 110 -13.69 -3.21 -2.55
C ARG A 110 -13.28 -1.85 -3.10
N ALA A 111 -12.61 -1.04 -2.30
CA ALA A 111 -12.13 0.28 -2.66
C ALA A 111 -10.72 0.51 -2.13
N ILE A 112 -10.04 1.52 -2.67
CA ILE A 112 -8.84 2.09 -2.08
C ILE A 112 -9.11 3.54 -1.72
N ARG A 113 -8.53 3.95 -0.60
CA ARG A 113 -8.46 5.35 -0.19
C ARG A 113 -7.07 5.86 -0.49
N CYS A 114 -6.98 6.82 -1.40
CA CYS A 114 -5.74 7.44 -1.84
C CYS A 114 -5.56 8.77 -1.13
N ARG A 115 -4.43 8.95 -0.46
CA ARG A 115 -4.04 10.21 0.17
C ARG A 115 -2.74 10.71 -0.42
N MET A 116 -2.76 11.92 -0.95
CA MET A 116 -1.55 12.62 -1.35
C MET A 116 -0.74 13.00 -0.11
N THR A 117 0.57 12.74 -0.15
CA THR A 117 1.49 13.06 0.94
C THR A 117 2.79 13.64 0.39
N ARG A 118 3.68 14.07 1.29
CA ARG A 118 5.02 14.51 0.90
C ARG A 118 5.93 13.29 0.73
N PRO A 119 6.84 13.27 -0.25
CA PRO A 119 7.84 12.21 -0.38
C PRO A 119 8.59 11.89 0.93
N ALA A 120 9.01 12.92 1.66
CA ALA A 120 9.70 12.78 2.95
C ALA A 120 8.81 12.19 4.07
N ALA A 121 7.48 12.24 3.92
CA ALA A 121 6.53 11.68 4.87
C ALA A 121 6.14 10.23 4.55
N LEU A 122 6.46 9.72 3.35
CA LEU A 122 5.91 8.47 2.84
C LEU A 122 6.18 7.28 3.78
N VAL A 123 7.43 7.08 4.20
CA VAL A 123 7.80 5.97 5.08
C VAL A 123 7.06 6.03 6.41
N ARG A 124 7.05 7.21 7.05
CA ARG A 124 6.35 7.43 8.33
C ARG A 124 4.86 7.16 8.20
N ASP A 125 4.24 7.69 7.15
CA ASP A 125 2.81 7.53 6.89
C ASP A 125 2.45 6.05 6.63
N THR A 126 3.33 5.31 5.94
CA THR A 126 3.17 3.87 5.68
C THR A 126 3.33 3.04 6.95
N VAL A 127 4.32 3.31 7.81
CA VAL A 127 4.48 2.65 9.12
C VAL A 127 3.32 2.99 10.06
N GLY A 128 2.77 4.20 9.94
CA GLY A 128 1.60 4.65 10.69
C GLY A 128 0.32 3.87 10.43
N LEU A 129 0.28 3.03 9.40
CA LEU A 129 -0.85 2.10 9.15
C LEU A 129 -0.90 0.96 10.16
N LEU A 130 0.23 0.60 10.76
CA LEU A 130 0.29 -0.45 11.76
C LEU A 130 -0.27 0.06 13.10
N PRO A 131 -0.81 -0.81 13.96
CA PRO A 131 -1.21 -0.42 15.31
C PRO A 131 -0.03 0.14 16.10
N ASP A 132 -0.34 1.02 17.05
CA ASP A 132 0.64 1.69 17.89
C ASP A 132 1.07 0.77 19.03
N LEU A 133 1.96 -0.16 18.70
CA LEU A 133 2.56 -1.11 19.64
C LEU A 133 3.99 -0.69 19.95
N GLY A 134 4.35 -0.81 21.23
CA GLY A 134 5.74 -0.73 21.67
C GLY A 134 6.55 -1.96 21.23
N PRO A 135 7.88 -1.90 21.41
CA PRO A 135 8.76 -3.04 21.16
C PRO A 135 8.47 -4.15 22.18
N GLY A 136 8.46 -5.41 21.73
CA GLY A 136 8.31 -6.55 22.64
C GLY A 136 9.56 -6.80 23.51
N PRO A 137 9.48 -7.66 24.54
CA PRO A 137 10.63 -8.03 25.36
C PRO A 137 11.79 -8.66 24.56
N SER A 138 13.04 -8.37 24.95
CA SER A 138 14.24 -8.78 24.21
C SER A 138 14.69 -10.23 24.44
N THR A 139 14.03 -10.98 25.33
CA THR A 139 14.44 -12.33 25.72
C THR A 139 13.91 -13.36 24.72
N SER A 140 14.80 -14.12 24.07
CA SER A 140 14.44 -15.06 23.00
C SER A 140 13.44 -16.15 23.41
N ALA A 141 13.40 -16.54 24.69
CA ALA A 141 12.42 -17.50 25.21
C ALA A 141 10.97 -16.98 25.10
N THR A 142 10.77 -15.66 25.11
CA THR A 142 9.45 -15.03 25.12
C THR A 142 8.84 -14.91 23.72
N ILE A 143 9.62 -14.96 22.65
CA ILE A 143 9.11 -14.62 21.30
C ILE A 143 8.28 -15.76 20.70
N THR A 144 8.73 -17.01 20.85
CA THR A 144 8.08 -18.18 20.23
C THR A 144 6.82 -18.63 20.98
N GLU A 145 6.68 -18.26 22.26
CA GLU A 145 5.59 -18.68 23.14
C GLU A 145 4.41 -17.70 23.18
N GLN A 146 4.56 -16.50 22.61
CA GLN A 146 3.54 -15.45 22.70
C GLN A 146 2.46 -15.62 21.61
N PRO A 147 1.18 -15.44 21.96
CA PRO A 147 0.10 -15.39 20.98
C PRO A 147 0.37 -14.29 19.95
N LYS A 148 0.29 -14.67 18.67
CA LYS A 148 0.43 -13.73 17.55
C LYS A 148 -0.88 -12.97 17.40
N THR A 149 -0.81 -11.65 17.50
CA THR A 149 -1.95 -10.75 17.27
C THR A 149 -1.95 -10.21 15.84
N GLY A 150 -0.80 -10.22 15.17
CA GLY A 150 -0.70 -9.79 13.79
C GLY A 150 0.70 -9.98 13.20
N GLY A 151 0.87 -9.51 11.97
CA GLY A 151 2.14 -9.58 11.28
C GLY A 151 1.98 -9.27 9.80
N GLY A 152 3.10 -9.14 9.11
CA GLY A 152 3.11 -8.84 7.68
C GLY A 152 4.49 -8.46 7.18
N SER A 153 4.50 -7.85 5.99
CA SER A 153 5.73 -7.35 5.39
C SER A 153 5.54 -6.04 4.64
N PHE A 154 6.61 -5.27 4.60
CA PHE A 154 6.80 -4.15 3.71
C PHE A 154 7.72 -4.59 2.58
N ALA A 155 7.23 -4.69 1.35
CA ALA A 155 8.05 -4.92 0.18
C ALA A 155 8.43 -3.59 -0.47
N VAL A 156 9.71 -3.38 -0.75
CA VAL A 156 10.24 -2.12 -1.26
C VAL A 156 10.83 -2.33 -2.65
N SER A 157 10.47 -1.46 -3.59
CA SER A 157 11.02 -1.46 -4.95
C SER A 157 11.53 -0.08 -5.34
N ARG A 158 12.63 -0.06 -6.09
CA ARG A 158 13.21 1.12 -6.73
C ARG A 158 13.45 0.88 -8.23
N GLY A 159 13.08 1.83 -9.06
CA GLY A 159 13.33 1.81 -10.51
C GLY A 159 12.21 1.13 -11.31
N GLN A 160 12.56 0.35 -12.33
CA GLN A 160 11.56 -0.38 -13.13
C GLN A 160 10.72 -1.29 -12.23
N PRO A 161 9.45 -1.57 -12.57
CA PRO A 161 8.58 -2.43 -11.78
C PRO A 161 9.21 -3.82 -11.60
N THR A 162 9.98 -4.00 -10.52
CA THR A 162 10.48 -5.31 -10.15
C THR A 162 9.26 -6.15 -9.84
N ARG A 163 9.24 -7.39 -10.32
CA ARG A 163 8.18 -8.34 -9.95
C ARG A 163 8.10 -8.35 -8.43
N GLU A 164 6.95 -7.95 -7.88
CA GLU A 164 6.82 -7.61 -6.45
C GLU A 164 7.25 -8.75 -5.51
N THR A 165 7.22 -9.98 -6.03
CA THR A 165 7.70 -11.21 -5.38
C THR A 165 9.20 -11.25 -5.07
N THR A 166 10.03 -10.47 -5.76
CA THR A 166 11.50 -10.46 -5.56
C THR A 166 11.99 -9.19 -4.86
N ALA A 167 11.09 -8.29 -4.49
CA ALA A 167 11.43 -7.05 -3.82
C ALA A 167 12.01 -7.31 -2.41
N PRO A 168 13.08 -6.59 -2.00
CA PRO A 168 13.54 -6.59 -0.62
C PRO A 168 12.39 -6.30 0.35
N ARG A 169 12.29 -7.10 1.42
CA ARG A 169 11.19 -7.02 2.38
C ARG A 169 11.67 -6.79 3.80
N LEU A 170 10.90 -5.99 4.54
CA LEU A 170 10.98 -5.86 5.99
C LEU A 170 9.74 -6.53 6.59
N SER A 171 9.90 -7.63 7.31
CA SER A 171 8.77 -8.30 7.94
C SER A 171 8.61 -7.87 9.40
N TRP A 172 7.37 -7.85 9.89
CA TRP A 172 7.08 -7.62 11.30
C TRP A 172 6.14 -8.70 11.84
N LEU A 173 6.22 -8.88 13.14
CA LEU A 173 5.36 -9.76 13.92
C LEU A 173 4.82 -8.98 15.11
N ASP A 174 3.50 -8.99 15.28
CA ASP A 174 2.84 -8.42 16.44
C ASP A 174 2.39 -9.55 17.36
N THR A 175 2.68 -9.39 18.66
CA THR A 175 2.26 -10.29 19.73
C THR A 175 1.56 -9.50 20.83
N GLU A 176 0.95 -10.17 21.79
CA GLU A 176 0.43 -9.51 23.00
C GLU A 176 1.53 -8.76 23.78
N ALA A 177 2.77 -9.23 23.72
CA ALA A 177 3.90 -8.61 24.42
C ALA A 177 4.45 -7.36 23.71
N GLY A 178 4.08 -7.12 22.45
CA GLY A 178 4.60 -6.03 21.62
C GLY A 178 5.04 -6.50 20.24
N ARG A 179 5.67 -5.57 19.51
CA ARG A 179 6.09 -5.77 18.12
C ARG A 179 7.55 -6.19 18.00
N TYR A 180 7.80 -7.01 16.99
CA TYR A 180 9.10 -7.46 16.57
C TYR A 180 9.30 -7.27 15.07
N LEU A 181 10.54 -7.01 14.68
CA LEU A 181 11.04 -7.09 13.32
C LEU A 181 11.54 -8.51 13.08
N VAL A 182 11.20 -9.06 11.92
CA VAL A 182 11.60 -10.40 11.51
C VAL A 182 12.48 -10.27 10.28
N GLU A 183 13.75 -10.62 10.45
CA GLU A 183 14.70 -10.74 9.34
C GLU A 183 14.87 -12.22 9.02
N ASP A 184 14.47 -12.58 7.80
CA ASP A 184 14.58 -13.95 7.33
C ASP A 184 15.86 -14.06 6.49
N THR A 185 16.88 -14.70 7.05
CA THR A 185 18.10 -15.05 6.32
C THR A 185 18.10 -16.56 6.05
N PRO A 186 18.76 -17.04 4.98
CA PRO A 186 18.83 -18.48 4.67
C PRO A 186 19.35 -19.36 5.83
N GLU A 187 20.16 -18.78 6.72
CA GLU A 187 20.83 -19.49 7.82
C GLU A 187 20.06 -19.40 9.14
N ARG A 188 19.31 -18.32 9.36
CA ARG A 188 18.57 -18.07 10.60
C ARG A 188 17.49 -17.00 10.42
N THR A 189 16.36 -17.20 11.06
CA THR A 189 15.38 -16.12 11.28
C THR A 189 15.78 -15.34 12.53
N ALA A 190 16.13 -14.07 12.36
CA ALA A 190 16.39 -13.16 13.47
C ALA A 190 15.08 -12.42 13.83
N VAL A 191 14.78 -12.36 15.13
CA VAL A 191 13.61 -11.63 15.63
C VAL A 191 14.08 -10.62 16.66
N MET A 192 13.76 -9.35 16.43
CA MET A 192 14.27 -8.23 17.22
C MET A 192 13.10 -7.35 17.67
N PRO A 193 13.05 -6.91 18.94
CA PRO A 193 12.07 -5.92 19.39
C PRO A 193 12.06 -4.68 18.49
N ALA A 194 10.87 -4.23 18.10
CA ALA A 194 10.75 -3.11 17.19
C ALA A 194 9.54 -2.24 17.50
N ASP A 195 9.77 -0.93 17.54
CA ASP A 195 8.73 0.08 17.52
C ASP A 195 8.59 0.68 16.11
N ARG A 196 7.75 1.70 15.97
CA ARG A 196 7.60 2.43 14.70
C ARG A 196 8.90 3.13 14.26
N VAL A 197 9.78 3.52 15.19
CA VAL A 197 11.06 4.16 14.87
C VAL A 197 12.01 3.14 14.23
N ALA A 198 12.09 1.93 14.78
CA ALA A 198 12.87 0.82 14.24
C ALA A 198 12.38 0.44 12.84
N LEU A 199 11.06 0.30 12.63
CA LEU A 199 10.49 0.03 11.31
C LEU A 199 10.79 1.15 10.31
N THR A 200 10.67 2.40 10.73
CA THR A 200 10.98 3.57 9.89
C THR A 200 12.45 3.53 9.45
N LYS A 201 13.38 3.30 10.38
CA LYS A 201 14.81 3.16 10.07
C LYS A 201 15.09 2.00 9.12
N GLY A 202 14.49 0.83 9.36
CA GLY A 202 14.63 -0.35 8.51
C GLY A 202 14.16 -0.10 7.07
N LEU A 203 13.02 0.57 6.90
CA LEU A 203 12.51 0.95 5.58
C LEU A 203 13.41 1.96 4.86
N HIS A 204 13.92 2.97 5.58
CA HIS A 204 14.89 3.89 5.00
C HIS A 204 16.17 3.18 4.58
N ALA A 205 16.64 2.21 5.35
CA ALA A 205 17.81 1.41 4.99
C ALA A 205 17.57 0.53 3.75
N LEU A 206 16.37 -0.06 3.60
CA LEU A 206 16.00 -0.80 2.38
C LEU A 206 15.90 0.11 1.16
N LEU A 207 15.35 1.31 1.33
CA LEU A 207 15.24 2.31 0.26
C LEU A 207 16.61 2.90 -0.13
N ALA A 208 17.63 2.85 0.72
CA ALA A 208 18.95 3.40 0.42
C ALA A 208 19.84 2.45 -0.40
N LYS A 209 19.44 1.17 -0.53
CA LYS A 209 20.11 0.17 -1.38
C LYS A 209 19.72 0.35 -2.84
#